data_AF-A0A538JWK1-F1
#
_entry.id   AF-A0A538JWK1-F1
#
_cell.length_a   1.000
_cell.length_b   1.000
_cell.length_c   1.000
_cell.angle_alpha   90.00
_cell.angle_beta   90.00
_cell.angle_gamma   90.00
#
_symmetry.space_group_name_H-M   'P 1'
#
loop_
_entity.id
_entity.type
_entity.pdbx_description
1 polymer ?
#
loop_
_entity_poly.entity_id
_entity_poly.type
_entity_poly.pdbx_seq_one_letter_code
_entity_poly.pdbx_strand_id
1 'polypeptide(L)'
;MATPDAVGEAPTGESAPKQRQRAARSSGRLLLRMPAGLHGELARASDREGVSLNQFITSVLAGAVGWGREDGTVASGASAMPKPRSRWLTFLLAANLILVAAAAISAIVFLVAAWLNT
;
A
#
# COMPACT_ATOMS: atom_id res chain seq x y z
N MET A 1 -19.35 -62.67 2.79
CA MET A 1 -18.61 -62.39 1.54
C MET A 1 -19.36 -61.29 0.82
N ALA A 2 -18.95 -60.05 1.03
CA ALA A 2 -19.55 -58.84 0.44
C ALA A 2 -18.45 -57.78 0.33
N THR A 3 -18.33 -57.15 -0.84
CA THR A 3 -17.54 -55.94 -1.11
C THR A 3 -18.07 -54.75 -0.31
N PRO A 4 -17.21 -53.77 -0.05
CA PRO A 4 -17.60 -52.40 -0.42
C PRO A 4 -16.51 -51.64 -1.19
N ASP A 5 -17.01 -50.94 -2.21
CA ASP A 5 -16.36 -49.92 -3.04
C ASP A 5 -15.92 -48.66 -2.27
N ALA A 6 -15.03 -47.92 -2.94
CA ALA A 6 -14.86 -46.46 -2.89
C ALA A 6 -14.14 -45.83 -1.68
N VAL A 7 -12.80 -45.80 -1.78
CA VAL A 7 -11.96 -44.68 -1.30
C VAL A 7 -11.11 -44.32 -2.53
N GLY A 8 -11.19 -43.14 -3.14
CA GLY A 8 -11.34 -41.82 -2.55
C GLY A 8 -9.96 -41.19 -2.40
N GLU A 9 -9.29 -40.82 -3.49
CA GLU A 9 -8.19 -39.84 -3.39
C GLU A 9 -7.92 -39.13 -4.72
N ALA A 10 -8.16 -37.82 -4.72
CA ALA A 10 -7.87 -36.92 -5.82
C ALA A 10 -6.35 -36.75 -5.96
N PRO A 11 -5.79 -36.73 -7.18
CA PRO A 11 -4.38 -36.46 -7.35
C PRO A 11 -4.07 -34.96 -7.19
N THR A 12 -2.98 -34.73 -6.44
CA THR A 12 -1.95 -33.69 -6.64
C THR A 12 -2.37 -32.24 -6.35
N GLY A 13 -1.73 -31.55 -5.41
CA GLY A 13 -0.39 -30.99 -5.64
C GLY A 13 -0.56 -29.80 -6.59
N GLU A 14 -0.41 -28.55 -6.21
CA GLU A 14 0.67 -27.97 -5.44
C GLU A 14 0.13 -26.88 -4.52
N SER A 15 0.50 -26.97 -3.25
CA SER A 15 0.51 -25.84 -2.35
C SER A 15 1.48 -24.81 -2.91
N ALA A 16 0.98 -23.94 -3.79
CA ALA A 16 1.72 -22.77 -4.25
C ALA A 16 2.31 -22.06 -3.02
N PRO A 17 3.60 -21.69 -3.04
CA PRO A 17 4.20 -21.06 -1.90
C PRO A 17 3.43 -19.78 -1.68
N LYS A 18 2.65 -19.71 -0.58
CA LYS A 18 2.03 -18.49 -0.11
C LYS A 18 3.19 -17.59 0.24
N GLN A 19 3.65 -16.86 -0.76
CA GLN A 19 4.74 -15.92 -0.70
C GLN A 19 4.37 -15.03 0.47
N ARG A 20 5.05 -15.25 1.60
CA ARG A 20 4.98 -14.34 2.73
C ARG A 20 5.49 -13.05 2.15
N GLN A 21 4.58 -12.20 1.67
CA GLN A 21 4.76 -10.77 1.68
C GLN A 21 4.85 -10.41 3.15
N ARG A 22 6.00 -10.75 3.74
CA ARG A 22 6.57 -10.05 4.86
C ARG A 22 6.98 -8.71 4.24
N ALA A 23 5.97 -7.91 3.87
CA ALA A 23 6.15 -6.51 3.54
C ALA A 23 7.03 -5.99 4.67
N ALA A 24 8.25 -5.58 4.30
CA ALA A 24 9.31 -5.26 5.23
C ALA A 24 8.71 -4.41 6.34
N ARG A 25 8.63 -4.99 7.55
CA ARG A 25 8.05 -4.37 8.72
C ARG A 25 9.06 -3.37 9.26
N SER A 26 9.35 -2.34 8.48
CA SER A 26 10.25 -1.24 8.81
C SER A 26 9.47 0.08 8.81
N SER A 27 8.24 0.07 9.34
CA SER A 27 7.68 1.28 9.94
C SER A 27 8.44 1.52 11.24
N GLY A 28 9.67 2.02 11.10
CA GLY A 28 10.57 2.32 12.20
C GLY A 28 10.11 3.60 12.88
N ARG A 29 9.65 3.49 14.13
CA ARG A 29 9.40 4.68 14.96
C ARG A 29 10.74 5.22 15.46
N LEU A 30 11.12 6.41 14.99
CA LEU A 30 12.32 7.11 15.45
C LEU A 30 11.98 8.00 16.65
N LEU A 31 12.49 7.66 17.83
CA LEU A 31 12.42 8.51 19.02
C LEU A 31 13.73 9.26 19.17
N LEU A 32 13.67 10.58 19.12
CA LEU A 32 14.83 11.45 19.19
C LEU A 32 14.55 12.61 20.16
N ARG A 33 15.58 13.08 20.86
CA ARG A 33 15.46 14.22 21.78
C ARG A 33 15.83 15.49 21.02
N MET A 34 14.83 16.32 20.71
CA MET A 34 15.03 17.62 20.08
C MET A 34 15.07 18.75 21.10
N PRO A 35 16.04 19.67 20.99
CA PRO A 35 15.91 20.99 21.59
C PRO A 35 14.64 21.69 21.08
N ALA A 36 13.97 22.45 21.96
CA ALA A 36 12.70 23.11 21.63
C ALA A 36 12.81 24.09 20.46
N GLY A 37 13.95 24.80 20.35
CA GLY A 37 14.21 25.73 19.24
C GLY A 37 14.24 25.04 17.89
N LEU A 38 14.94 23.91 17.78
CA LEU A 38 15.04 23.13 16.55
C LEU A 38 13.67 22.58 16.14
N HIS A 39 12.91 22.04 17.08
CA HIS A 39 11.55 21.57 16.80
C HIS A 39 10.65 22.71 16.25
N GLY A 40 10.74 23.90 16.84
CA GLY A 40 9.98 25.08 16.40
C GLY A 40 10.35 25.53 14.99
N GLU A 41 11.63 25.53 14.63
CA GLU A 41 12.08 25.88 13.28
C GLU A 41 11.61 24.87 12.24
N LEU A 42 11.71 23.57 12.53
CA LEU A 42 11.22 22.51 11.64
C LEU A 42 9.70 22.59 11.45
N ALA A 43 8.93 22.85 12.51
CA ALA A 43 7.48 23.02 12.43
C ALA A 43 7.10 24.21 11.54
N ARG A 44 7.75 25.37 11.74
CA ARG A 44 7.53 26.54 10.89
C ARG A 44 7.92 26.28 9.44
N ALA A 45 8.97 25.50 9.19
CA ALA A 45 9.38 25.13 7.85
C ALA A 45 8.38 24.19 7.18
N SER A 46 7.86 23.19 7.91
CA SER A 46 6.83 22.29 7.38
C SER A 46 5.52 23.01 7.06
N ASP A 47 5.12 24.00 7.88
CA ASP A 47 3.94 24.81 7.64
C ASP A 47 4.06 25.65 6.36
N ARG A 48 5.24 26.24 6.10
CA ARG A 48 5.51 26.98 4.86
C ARG A 48 5.43 26.10 3.61
N GLU A 49 5.81 24.83 3.74
CA GLU A 49 5.73 23.84 2.65
C GLU A 49 4.36 23.15 2.54
N GLY A 50 3.44 23.39 3.50
CA GLY A 50 2.12 22.78 3.52
C GLY A 50 2.15 21.26 3.70
N VAL A 51 3.17 20.73 4.37
CA VAL A 51 3.34 19.29 4.63
C VAL A 51 3.37 19.01 6.13
N SER A 52 3.12 17.75 6.52
CA SER A 52 3.28 17.39 7.93
C SER A 52 4.75 17.45 8.35
N LEU A 53 4.98 17.78 9.63
CA LEU A 53 6.32 17.81 10.21
C LEU A 53 7.09 16.50 9.97
N ASN A 54 6.46 15.34 10.12
CA ASN A 54 7.11 14.05 9.85
C ASN A 54 7.51 13.89 8.38
N GLN A 55 6.67 14.34 7.45
CA GLN A 55 6.98 14.30 6.02
C GLN A 55 8.16 15.22 5.70
N PHE A 56 8.18 16.42 6.28
CA PHE A 56 9.26 17.38 6.14
C PHE A 56 10.58 16.86 6.72
N ILE A 57 10.57 16.31 7.93
CA ILE A 57 11.76 15.69 8.54
C ILE A 57 12.32 14.59 7.64
N THR A 58 11.44 13.74 7.11
CA THR A 58 11.85 12.63 6.25
C THR A 58 12.40 13.14 4.91
N SER A 59 11.85 14.21 4.32
CA SER A 59 12.36 14.77 3.06
C SER A 59 13.73 15.42 3.23
N VAL A 60 13.93 16.18 4.31
CA VAL A 60 15.21 16.80 4.64
C VAL A 60 16.26 15.73 4.92
N LEU A 61 15.93 14.71 5.72
CA LEU A 61 16.85 13.62 6.03
C LEU A 61 17.22 12.82 4.77
N ALA A 62 16.23 12.50 3.92
CA ALA A 62 16.47 11.83 2.65
C ALA A 62 17.39 12.66 1.74
N GLY A 63 17.18 13.97 1.66
CA GLY A 63 18.05 14.88 0.90
C GLY A 63 19.49 14.92 1.46
N ALA A 64 19.62 15.01 2.79
CA ALA A 64 20.93 15.06 3.45
C ALA A 64 21.75 13.78 3.26
N VAL A 65 21.10 12.62 3.21
CA VAL A 65 21.76 11.32 3.02
C VAL A 65 21.77 10.85 1.56
N GLY A 66 21.30 11.68 0.61
CA GLY A 66 21.23 11.33 -0.81
C GLY A 66 20.23 10.20 -1.15
N TRP A 67 19.33 9.88 -0.23
CA TRP A 67 18.35 8.81 -0.38
C TRP A 67 17.32 9.14 -1.46
N GLY A 68 17.18 8.27 -2.46
CA GLY A 68 16.30 8.47 -3.61
C GLY A 68 16.93 9.16 -4.82
N ARG A 69 18.26 9.32 -4.86
CA ARG A 69 19.02 9.70 -6.06
C ARG A 69 19.48 8.51 -6.91
N GLU A 70 19.10 7.30 -6.52
CA GLU A 70 19.25 6.09 -7.33
C GLU A 70 18.18 6.15 -8.42
N ASP A 71 18.54 6.78 -9.55
CA ASP A 71 18.07 6.50 -10.93
C ASP A 71 18.42 7.69 -11.83
N GLY A 72 19.73 7.97 -11.90
CA GLY A 72 20.28 8.92 -12.85
C GLY A 72 20.50 8.27 -14.21
N THR A 73 19.45 8.01 -14.99
CA THR A 73 19.58 7.96 -16.46
C THR A 73 18.25 8.25 -17.16
N VAL A 74 17.78 9.50 -17.10
CA VAL A 74 17.40 10.31 -18.29
C VAL A 74 16.88 11.69 -17.88
N ALA A 75 17.28 12.67 -18.69
CA ALA A 75 16.67 14.00 -18.88
C ALA A 75 16.92 15.09 -17.82
N SER A 76 17.94 15.89 -18.15
CA SER A 76 18.07 17.30 -17.81
C SER A 76 16.83 18.11 -18.21
N GLY A 77 16.40 19.03 -17.33
CA GLY A 77 15.62 20.21 -17.70
C GLY A 77 14.22 20.30 -17.07
N ALA A 78 13.97 21.45 -16.44
CA ALA A 78 12.69 22.01 -15.98
C ALA A 78 12.21 21.61 -14.56
N SER A 79 12.46 22.55 -13.64
CA SER A 79 11.46 23.22 -12.80
C SER A 79 10.53 22.38 -11.90
N ALA A 80 10.71 22.59 -10.59
CA ALA A 80 9.71 22.48 -9.53
C ALA A 80 9.08 21.09 -9.27
N MET A 81 9.32 20.57 -8.06
CA MET A 81 8.55 19.48 -7.44
C MET A 81 7.04 19.75 -7.55
N PRO A 82 6.23 18.69 -7.71
CA PRO A 82 5.91 17.85 -6.57
C PRO A 82 6.27 16.39 -6.83
N LYS A 83 6.82 15.71 -5.81
CA LYS A 83 7.00 14.26 -5.83
C LYS A 83 5.66 13.62 -6.23
N PRO A 84 5.60 12.81 -7.31
CA PRO A 84 4.37 12.14 -7.65
C PRO A 84 4.01 11.27 -6.46
N ARG A 85 2.96 11.65 -5.72
CA ARG A 85 2.29 10.76 -4.76
C ARG A 85 1.73 9.61 -5.58
N SER A 86 2.59 8.62 -5.76
CA SER A 86 2.36 7.23 -6.12
C SER A 86 1.05 6.98 -6.88
N ARG A 87 1.14 7.03 -8.21
CA ARG A 87 0.09 6.50 -9.12
C ARG A 87 -0.30 5.05 -8.76
N TRP A 88 0.57 4.33 -8.05
CA TRP A 88 0.30 3.01 -7.50
C TRP A 88 -0.69 3.02 -6.35
N LEU A 89 -0.67 4.05 -5.49
CA LEU A 89 -1.63 4.17 -4.39
C LEU A 89 -3.05 4.43 -4.93
N THR A 90 -3.19 5.29 -5.95
CA THR A 90 -4.48 5.52 -6.61
C THR A 90 -4.97 4.28 -7.34
N PHE A 91 -4.07 3.53 -7.98
CA PHE A 91 -4.41 2.26 -8.64
C PHE A 91 -4.93 1.21 -7.64
N LEU A 92 -4.27 1.04 -6.48
CA LEU A 92 -4.70 0.10 -5.44
C LEU A 92 -6.05 0.48 -4.81
N LEU A 93 -6.30 1.78 -4.57
CA LEU A 93 -7.59 2.26 -4.09
C LEU A 93 -8.70 2.03 -5.11
N ALA A 94 -8.45 2.31 -6.39
CA ALA A 94 -9.41 2.07 -7.46
C ALA A 94 -9.73 0.57 -7.63
N ALA A 95 -8.71 -0.29 -7.58
CA ALA A 95 -8.91 -1.74 -7.67
C ALA A 95 -9.73 -2.30 -6.50
N ASN A 96 -9.44 -1.88 -5.26
CA ASN A 96 -10.25 -2.28 -4.10
C ASN A 96 -11.69 -1.75 -4.19
N LEU A 97 -11.90 -0.52 -4.67
CA LEU A 97 -13.23 0.05 -4.84
C LEU A 97 -14.06 -0.75 -5.86
N ILE A 98 -13.46 -1.14 -6.99
CA ILE A 98 -14.11 -1.96 -8.01
C ILE A 98 -14.49 -3.34 -7.44
N LEU A 99 -13.59 -3.97 -6.69
CA LEU A 99 -13.84 -5.28 -6.08
C LEU A 99 -15.02 -5.22 -5.08
N VAL A 100 -15.04 -4.19 -4.22
CA VAL A 100 -16.14 -3.98 -3.26
C VAL A 100 -17.46 -3.71 -3.97
N ALA A 101 -17.45 -2.89 -5.02
CA ALA A 101 -18.65 -2.60 -5.81
C ALA A 101 -19.19 -3.86 -6.50
N ALA A 102 -18.30 -4.69 -7.09
CA ALA A 102 -18.68 -5.95 -7.70
C ALA A 102 -19.32 -6.90 -6.67
N ALA A 103 -18.71 -7.06 -5.49
CA ALA A 103 -19.26 -7.88 -4.41
C ALA A 103 -20.64 -7.39 -3.95
N ALA A 104 -20.82 -6.08 -3.81
CA ALA A 104 -22.11 -5.49 -3.43
C ALA A 104 -23.18 -5.74 -4.50
N ILE A 105 -22.86 -5.57 -5.79
CA ILE A 105 -23.77 -5.84 -6.90
C ILE A 105 -24.15 -7.32 -6.92
N SER A 106 -23.18 -8.23 -6.82
CA SER A 106 -23.46 -9.67 -6.78
C SER A 106 -24.40 -10.03 -5.62
N ALA A 107 -24.17 -9.48 -4.42
CA ALA A 107 -25.04 -9.72 -3.27
C ALA A 107 -26.48 -9.26 -3.52
N ILE A 108 -26.68 -8.09 -4.13
CA ILE A 108 -28.01 -7.57 -4.47
C ILE A 108 -28.70 -8.47 -5.50
N VAL A 109 -27.98 -8.90 -6.54
CA VAL A 109 -28.51 -9.80 -7.58
C VAL A 109 -28.95 -11.14 -6.97
N PHE A 110 -28.13 -11.74 -6.11
CA PHE A 110 -28.48 -12.98 -5.42
C PHE A 110 -29.72 -12.82 -4.53
N LEU A 111 -29.85 -11.70 -3.82
CA LEU A 111 -31.00 -11.41 -2.97
C LEU A 111 -32.29 -11.32 -3.79
N VAL A 112 -32.26 -10.58 -4.91
CA VAL A 112 -33.43 -10.41 -5.79
C VAL A 112 -33.79 -11.73 -6.47
N ALA A 113 -32.81 -12.49 -6.97
CA ALA A 113 -33.05 -13.78 -7.59
C ALA A 113 -33.64 -14.79 -6.60
N ALA A 114 -33.16 -14.81 -5.35
CA ALA A 114 -33.72 -15.66 -4.30
C ALA A 114 -35.17 -15.29 -3.99
N TRP A 115 -35.48 -14.00 -3.91
CA TRP A 115 -36.84 -13.52 -3.61
C TRP A 115 -37.84 -13.78 -4.73
N LEU A 116 -37.40 -13.69 -6.00
CA LEU A 116 -38.23 -13.98 -7.18
C LEU A 116 -38.43 -15.50 -7.43
N ASN A 117 -37.56 -16.34 -6.87
CA ASN A 117 -37.64 -17.80 -6.99
C ASN A 117 -38.40 -18.48 -5.83
N THR A 118 -38.87 -17.69 -4.85
CA THR A 118 -39.79 -18.12 -3.79
C THR A 118 -41.21 -17.69 -4.11
#